data_AF-A0A0R2JK00-F1
#
_entry.id   AF-A0A0R2JK00-F1
#
_cell.length_a   1.000
_cell.length_b   1.000
_cell.length_c   1.000
_cell.angle_alpha   90.00
_cell.angle_beta   90.00
_cell.angle_gamma   90.00
#
_symmetry.space_group_name_H-M   'P 1'
#
loop_
_entity.id
_entity.type
_entity.pdbx_description
1 polymer ?
#
loop_
_entity_poly.entity_id
_entity_poly.type
_entity_poly.pdbx_seq_one_letter_code
_entity_poly.pdbx_strand_id
1 'polypeptide(L)'
;MVKNMELEGNALIESLKQEEVITKSYTAADQSTVNLDDLFNFVTETLQKNQLVSAEIVISGDEPIRLRLESNLINLPLRYVNGISKIVVNEPAKPVNLYMIVESPYVSHSKLRIDYAATVTAYLEDFESVATKIAQYFDEKLALINETKVAAEAESDNDAEETDGEA
;
A
#
# COMPACT_ATOMS: atom_id res chain seq x y z
N MET A 1 -13.00 -13.80 20.60
CA MET A 1 -13.18 -12.35 20.87
C MET A 1 -12.14 -11.64 20.03
N VAL A 2 -12.53 -10.91 18.99
CA VAL A 2 -11.58 -10.13 18.18
C VAL A 2 -11.11 -8.97 19.05
N LYS A 3 -9.79 -8.77 19.11
CA LYS A 3 -9.19 -7.72 19.95
C LYS A 3 -9.26 -6.41 19.18
N ASN A 4 -9.89 -5.39 19.76
CA ASN A 4 -9.87 -4.04 19.18
C ASN A 4 -8.45 -3.47 19.31
N MET A 5 -7.83 -3.20 18.16
CA MET A 5 -6.54 -2.54 18.10
C MET A 5 -6.76 -1.04 18.03
N GLU A 6 -6.50 -0.35 19.14
CA GLU A 6 -6.55 1.10 19.25
C GLU A 6 -5.19 1.62 19.72
N LEU A 7 -4.76 2.76 19.18
CA LEU A 7 -3.52 3.41 19.56
C LEU A 7 -3.73 4.90 19.74
N GLU A 8 -3.04 5.47 20.72
CA GLU A 8 -2.84 6.90 20.81
C GLU A 8 -1.82 7.37 19.78
N GLY A 9 -1.91 8.64 19.43
CA GLY A 9 -1.01 9.25 18.46
C GLY A 9 0.46 9.16 18.85
N ASN A 10 0.78 9.43 20.11
CA ASN A 10 2.14 9.32 20.63
C ASN A 10 2.63 7.88 20.67
N ALA A 11 1.77 6.91 21.01
CA ALA A 11 2.13 5.49 21.01
C ALA A 11 2.52 5.02 19.60
N LEU A 12 1.77 5.44 18.57
CA LEU A 12 2.16 5.19 17.18
C LEU A 12 3.53 5.81 16.88
N ILE A 13 3.72 7.10 17.19
CA ILE A 13 4.98 7.80 16.89
C ILE A 13 6.17 7.14 17.60
N GLU A 14 5.98 6.67 18.83
CA GLU A 14 6.99 5.96 19.60
C GLU A 14 7.36 4.63 18.96
N SER A 15 6.38 3.77 18.64
CA SER A 15 6.62 2.51 17.94
C SER A 15 7.30 2.71 16.58
N LEU A 16 6.95 3.78 15.84
CA LEU A 16 7.62 4.12 14.59
C LEU A 16 9.09 4.53 14.78
N LYS A 17 9.40 5.29 15.84
CA LYS A 17 10.77 5.70 16.15
C LYS A 17 11.63 4.56 16.70
N GLN A 18 11.00 3.58 17.34
CA GLN A 18 11.64 2.38 17.86
C GLN A 18 11.69 1.24 16.84
N GLU A 19 11.20 1.47 15.61
CA GLU A 19 11.16 0.49 14.53
C GLU A 19 10.40 -0.80 14.89
N GLU A 20 9.36 -0.67 15.72
CA GLU A 20 8.53 -1.81 16.19
C GLU A 20 7.48 -2.27 15.16
N VAL A 21 7.54 -1.74 13.94
CA VAL A 21 6.68 -2.18 12.84
C VAL A 21 7.23 -3.49 12.30
N ILE A 22 6.40 -4.52 12.29
CA ILE A 22 6.79 -5.81 11.70
C ILE A 22 6.63 -5.67 10.19
N THR A 23 7.75 -5.82 9.48
CA THR A 23 7.81 -5.62 8.03
C THR A 23 8.10 -6.93 7.31
N LYS A 24 7.49 -7.11 6.13
CA LYS A 24 7.83 -8.21 5.22
C LYS A 24 7.61 -7.79 3.78
N SER A 25 8.57 -8.11 2.92
CA SER A 25 8.51 -7.84 1.49
C SER A 25 8.56 -9.16 0.71
N TYR A 26 7.71 -9.25 -0.30
CA TYR A 26 7.58 -10.36 -1.23
C TYR A 26 7.89 -9.86 -2.64
N THR A 27 8.25 -10.77 -3.54
CA THR A 27 8.50 -10.44 -4.94
C THR A 27 7.59 -11.26 -5.84
N ALA A 28 6.92 -10.58 -6.77
CA ALA A 28 6.15 -11.18 -7.84
C ALA A 28 6.86 -10.97 -9.18
N ALA A 29 6.90 -12.02 -10.01
CA ALA A 29 7.57 -11.98 -11.31
C ALA A 29 6.68 -11.39 -12.43
N ASP A 30 5.36 -11.37 -12.24
CA ASP A 30 4.38 -10.96 -13.24
C ASP A 30 3.32 -10.05 -12.60
N GLN A 31 2.88 -9.05 -13.35
CA GLN A 31 1.86 -8.06 -12.99
C GLN A 31 0.42 -8.59 -13.14
N SER A 32 0.23 -9.71 -13.85
CA SER A 32 -1.11 -10.17 -14.27
C SER A 32 -1.86 -11.00 -13.22
N THR A 33 -1.18 -11.67 -12.29
CA THR A 33 -1.80 -12.39 -11.15
C THR A 33 -0.91 -12.29 -9.92
N VAL A 34 -1.08 -11.23 -9.13
CA VAL A 34 -0.37 -11.07 -7.87
C VAL A 34 -1.01 -11.97 -6.81
N ASN A 35 -0.32 -13.03 -6.39
CA ASN A 35 -0.77 -13.83 -5.26
C ASN A 35 -0.63 -13.01 -3.96
N LEU A 36 -1.76 -12.72 -3.32
CA LEU A 36 -1.84 -11.96 -2.06
C LEU A 36 -1.96 -12.85 -0.81
N ASP A 37 -2.07 -14.17 -0.95
CA ASP A 37 -2.33 -15.09 0.16
C ASP A 37 -1.24 -15.00 1.23
N ASP A 38 0.03 -15.04 0.82
CA ASP A 38 1.17 -14.91 1.75
C ASP A 38 1.23 -13.54 2.41
N LEU A 39 0.81 -12.48 1.70
CA LEU A 39 0.72 -11.14 2.26
C LEU A 39 -0.40 -11.06 3.30
N PHE A 40 -1.58 -11.59 2.98
CA PHE A 40 -2.72 -11.62 3.89
C PHE A 40 -2.48 -12.50 5.12
N ASN A 41 -1.84 -13.66 4.95
CA ASN A 41 -1.47 -14.54 6.06
C ASN A 41 -0.53 -13.80 7.03
N PHE A 42 0.52 -13.17 6.50
CA PHE A 42 1.46 -12.42 7.33
C PHE A 42 0.81 -11.21 8.03
N VAL A 43 -0.02 -10.45 7.31
CA VAL A 43 -0.74 -9.30 7.89
C VAL A 43 -1.69 -9.76 8.98
N THR A 44 -2.47 -10.80 8.73
CA THR A 44 -3.44 -11.35 9.70
C THR A 44 -2.73 -11.86 10.95
N GLU A 45 -1.68 -12.66 10.82
CA GLU A 45 -0.91 -13.18 11.97
C GLU A 45 -0.29 -12.06 12.80
N THR A 46 0.19 -11.00 12.16
CA THR A 46 0.81 -9.85 12.83
C THR A 46 -0.24 -9.02 13.58
N LEU A 47 -1.37 -8.74 12.94
CA LEU A 47 -2.48 -8.00 13.54
C LEU A 47 -3.14 -8.77 14.69
N GLN A 48 -3.24 -10.10 14.60
CA GLN A 48 -3.73 -10.95 15.70
C GLN A 48 -2.81 -10.89 16.94
N LYS A 49 -1.51 -10.63 16.75
CA LYS A 49 -0.54 -10.36 17.84
C LYS A 49 -0.60 -8.92 18.34
N ASN A 50 -1.50 -8.09 17.81
CA ASN A 50 -1.67 -6.68 18.15
C ASN A 50 -0.39 -5.85 17.87
N GLN A 51 0.28 -6.16 16.75
CA GLN A 51 1.49 -5.47 16.30
C GLN A 51 1.20 -4.64 15.05
N LEU A 52 1.92 -3.53 14.88
CA LEU A 52 1.88 -2.75 13.64
C LEU A 52 2.56 -3.53 12.52
N VAL A 53 2.01 -3.45 11.32
CA VAL A 53 2.47 -4.19 10.14
C VAL A 53 2.67 -3.30 8.93
N SER A 54 3.71 -3.59 8.15
CA SER A 54 3.90 -3.12 6.78
C SER A 54 4.29 -4.31 5.91
N ALA A 55 3.37 -4.76 5.07
CA ALA A 55 3.62 -5.83 4.11
C ALA A 55 3.71 -5.26 2.70
N GLU A 56 4.70 -5.68 1.93
CA GLU A 56 4.94 -5.22 0.56
C GLU A 56 5.00 -6.40 -0.41
N ILE A 57 4.42 -6.23 -1.60
CA ILE A 57 4.74 -7.01 -2.78
C ILE A 57 5.39 -6.08 -3.80
N VAL A 58 6.59 -6.46 -4.23
CA VAL A 58 7.32 -5.80 -5.31
C VAL A 58 7.14 -6.60 -6.58
N ILE A 59 6.50 -6.02 -7.57
CA ILE A 59 6.39 -6.62 -8.90
C ILE A 59 7.58 -6.13 -9.73
N SER A 60 8.39 -7.10 -10.16
CA SER A 60 9.63 -6.82 -10.87
C SER A 60 9.36 -6.40 -12.32
N GLY A 61 10.22 -5.55 -12.85
CA GLY A 61 10.14 -4.98 -14.21
C GLY A 61 11.09 -3.78 -14.33
N ASP A 62 11.18 -3.20 -15.53
CA ASP A 62 12.01 -2.00 -15.78
C ASP A 62 11.57 -0.83 -14.88
N GLU A 63 10.27 -0.71 -14.65
CA GLU A 63 9.68 0.19 -13.67
C GLU A 63 8.92 -0.64 -12.62
N PRO A 64 9.50 -0.85 -11.42
CA PRO A 64 8.90 -1.73 -10.43
C PRO A 64 7.64 -1.13 -9.81
N ILE A 65 6.60 -1.96 -9.70
CA ILE A 65 5.35 -1.60 -9.02
C ILE A 65 5.43 -2.13 -7.58
N ARG A 66 5.07 -1.28 -6.61
CA ARG A 66 5.02 -1.68 -5.20
C ARG A 66 3.58 -1.62 -4.70
N LEU A 67 3.08 -2.76 -4.24
CA LEU A 67 1.79 -2.86 -3.56
C LEU A 67 2.07 -3.06 -2.07
N ARG A 68 1.48 -2.23 -1.22
CA ARG A 68 1.72 -2.28 0.22
C ARG A 68 0.42 -2.26 1.01
N LEU A 69 0.41 -3.01 2.09
CA LEU A 69 -0.68 -3.05 3.07
C LEU A 69 -0.10 -2.69 4.43
N GLU A 70 -0.52 -1.54 4.96
CA GLU A 70 0.06 -0.97 6.18
C GLU A 70 -1.01 -0.68 7.23
N SER A 71 -0.72 -1.01 8.49
CA SER A 71 -1.57 -0.60 9.61
C SER A 71 -1.14 0.78 10.12
N ASN A 72 -2.04 1.77 10.12
CA ASN A 72 -1.73 3.12 10.58
C ASN A 72 -2.97 3.80 11.20
N LEU A 73 -2.77 4.88 11.95
CA LEU A 73 -3.85 5.76 12.42
C LEU A 73 -4.30 6.77 11.36
N ILE A 74 -3.43 7.09 10.40
CA ILE A 74 -3.69 8.09 9.36
C ILE A 74 -3.28 7.60 7.98
N ASN A 75 -3.80 8.27 6.95
CA ASN A 75 -3.52 7.98 5.54
C ASN A 75 -2.14 8.48 5.09
N LEU A 76 -1.07 7.95 5.70
CA LEU A 76 0.31 8.17 5.29
C LEU A 76 1.12 6.88 5.41
N PRO A 77 2.13 6.65 4.55
CA PRO A 77 3.03 5.52 4.70
C PRO A 77 3.80 5.61 6.01
N LEU A 78 3.95 4.49 6.71
CA LEU A 78 4.62 4.40 8.02
C LEU A 78 6.08 4.88 7.96
N ARG A 79 6.73 4.77 6.79
CA ARG A 79 8.08 5.32 6.54
C ARG A 79 8.18 6.85 6.68
N TYR A 80 7.07 7.58 6.64
CA TYR A 80 7.05 9.05 6.77
C TYR A 80 6.86 9.49 8.23
N VAL A 81 7.65 8.95 9.15
CA VAL A 81 7.56 9.20 10.60
C VAL A 81 7.50 10.71 10.94
N ASN A 82 8.35 11.52 10.32
CA ASN A 82 8.39 12.97 10.52
C ASN A 82 7.12 13.71 10.03
N GLY A 83 6.46 13.17 8.99
CA GLY A 83 5.20 13.70 8.50
C GLY A 83 4.05 13.29 9.42
N ILE A 84 4.03 12.03 9.81
CA ILE A 84 3.06 11.46 10.75
C ILE A 84 3.10 12.23 12.07
N SER A 85 4.28 12.48 12.64
CA SER A 85 4.43 13.18 13.93
C SER A 85 3.95 14.63 13.93
N LYS A 86 3.77 15.25 12.76
CA LYS A 86 3.25 16.62 12.63
C LYS A 86 1.73 16.67 12.51
N ILE A 87 1.12 15.57 12.07
CA ILE A 87 -0.31 15.49 11.74
C ILE A 87 -1.08 14.77 12.85
N VAL A 88 -0.49 13.71 13.38
CA VAL A 88 -1.10 12.91 14.43
C VAL A 88 -1.18 13.74 15.70
N VAL A 89 -2.42 14.04 16.09
CA VAL A 89 -2.73 14.71 17.36
C VAL A 89 -2.83 13.65 18.44
N ASN A 90 -2.26 13.96 19.60
CA ASN A 90 -2.41 13.12 20.77
C ASN A 90 -3.79 13.36 21.39
N GLU A 91 -4.51 12.28 21.74
CA GLU A 91 -5.87 12.19 22.30
C GLU A 91 -7.04 11.93 21.32
N PRO A 92 -8.06 11.16 21.76
CA PRO A 92 -7.97 9.89 22.51
C PRO A 92 -7.42 8.75 21.63
N ALA A 93 -7.27 7.54 22.17
CA ALA A 93 -6.92 6.36 21.37
C ALA A 93 -7.91 6.18 20.21
N LYS A 94 -7.39 5.89 19.03
CA LYS A 94 -8.19 5.72 17.80
C LYS A 94 -8.02 4.30 17.26
N PRO A 95 -9.04 3.75 16.59
CA PRO A 95 -8.92 2.50 15.88
C PRO A 95 -7.77 2.55 14.88
N VAL A 96 -6.93 1.51 14.90
CA VAL A 96 -5.91 1.32 13.88
C VAL A 96 -6.59 0.88 12.59
N ASN A 97 -6.21 1.52 11.48
CA ASN A 97 -6.75 1.29 10.16
C ASN A 97 -5.74 0.55 9.29
N LEU A 98 -6.26 -0.12 8.26
CA LEU A 98 -5.47 -0.76 7.22
C LEU A 98 -5.56 0.07 5.94
N TYR A 99 -4.41 0.44 5.38
CA TYR A 99 -4.30 1.25 4.17
C TYR A 99 -3.65 0.46 3.04
N MET A 100 -4.22 0.57 1.86
CA MET A 100 -3.69 0.05 0.60
C MET A 100 -2.87 1.14 -0.05
N ILE A 101 -1.59 0.87 -0.27
CA ILE A 101 -0.65 1.81 -0.86
C ILE A 101 -0.14 1.21 -2.17
N VAL A 102 -0.16 1.99 -3.24
CA VAL A 102 0.38 1.62 -4.55
C VAL A 102 1.40 2.66 -4.98
N GLU A 103 2.60 2.20 -5.34
CA GLU A 103 3.66 3.05 -5.90
C GLU A 103 4.03 2.56 -7.29
N SER A 104 3.94 3.47 -8.25
CA SER A 104 4.33 3.26 -9.64
C SER A 104 4.41 4.62 -10.32
N PRO A 105 5.32 4.83 -11.28
CA PRO A 105 5.35 6.05 -12.08
C PRO A 105 4.03 6.36 -12.80
N TYR A 106 3.23 5.32 -13.08
CA TYR A 106 1.99 5.42 -13.86
C TYR A 106 0.71 5.43 -13.01
N VAL A 107 0.79 5.34 -11.68
CA VAL A 107 -0.43 5.30 -10.83
C VAL A 107 -1.05 6.68 -10.61
N SER A 108 -0.22 7.72 -10.55
CA SER A 108 -0.62 9.11 -10.30
C SER A 108 0.56 10.06 -10.54
N HIS A 109 0.30 11.38 -10.62
CA HIS A 109 1.36 12.39 -10.72
C HIS A 109 2.39 12.33 -9.58
N SER A 110 1.98 11.96 -8.37
CA SER A 110 2.88 11.81 -7.21
C SER A 110 3.56 10.45 -7.16
N LYS A 111 3.29 9.56 -8.13
CA LYS A 111 3.77 8.17 -8.21
C LYS A 111 3.38 7.31 -7.01
N LEU A 112 2.37 7.76 -6.26
CA LEU A 112 1.93 7.20 -5.00
C LEU A 112 0.42 7.39 -4.89
N ARG A 113 -0.28 6.31 -4.55
CA ARG A 113 -1.71 6.30 -4.26
C ARG A 113 -1.95 5.57 -2.95
N ILE A 114 -2.80 6.13 -2.10
CA ILE A 114 -3.15 5.51 -0.82
C ILE A 114 -4.64 5.59 -0.60
N ASP A 115 -5.26 4.45 -0.33
CA ASP A 115 -6.69 4.33 -0.09
C ASP A 115 -6.95 3.49 1.17
N TYR A 116 -8.05 3.78 1.86
CA TYR A 116 -8.45 3.08 3.07
C TYR A 116 -9.12 1.73 2.75
N ALA A 117 -8.65 0.65 3.37
CA ALA A 117 -9.26 -0.66 3.24
C ALA A 117 -10.39 -0.85 4.26
N ALA A 118 -10.03 -0.91 5.54
CA ALA A 118 -10.91 -1.17 6.68
C ALA A 118 -10.21 -0.81 8.00
N THR A 119 -10.92 -0.86 9.12
CA THR A 119 -10.27 -0.90 10.43
C THR A 119 -9.62 -2.28 10.64
N VAL A 120 -8.59 -2.37 11.47
CA VAL A 120 -7.98 -3.67 11.82
C VAL A 120 -9.03 -4.61 12.42
N THR A 121 -9.93 -4.10 13.28
CA THR A 121 -11.04 -4.88 13.83
C THR A 121 -11.92 -5.45 12.72
N ALA A 122 -12.39 -4.63 11.78
CA ALA A 122 -13.27 -5.07 10.70
C ALA A 122 -12.56 -6.07 9.77
N TYR A 123 -11.27 -5.87 9.50
CA TYR A 123 -10.45 -6.81 8.74
C TYR A 123 -10.34 -8.19 9.42
N LEU A 124 -10.18 -8.22 10.75
CA LEU A 124 -10.07 -9.48 11.50
C LEU A 124 -11.44 -10.16 11.73
N GLU A 125 -12.53 -9.40 11.77
CA GLU A 125 -13.89 -9.93 11.93
C GLU A 125 -14.47 -10.49 10.63
N ASP A 126 -14.22 -9.83 9.50
CA ASP A 126 -14.73 -10.20 8.18
C ASP A 126 -13.58 -10.24 7.15
N PHE A 127 -12.62 -11.11 7.42
CA PHE A 127 -11.41 -11.26 6.60
C PHE A 127 -11.74 -11.51 5.13
N GLU A 128 -12.66 -12.42 4.82
CA GLU A 128 -12.96 -12.81 3.44
C GLU A 128 -13.46 -11.62 2.61
N SER A 129 -14.39 -10.84 3.15
CA SER A 129 -14.94 -9.66 2.49
C SER A 129 -13.89 -8.56 2.29
N VAL A 130 -13.12 -8.26 3.33
CA VAL A 130 -12.12 -7.19 3.27
C VAL A 130 -10.93 -7.60 2.40
N ALA A 131 -10.46 -8.85 2.48
CA ALA A 131 -9.40 -9.37 1.62
C ALA A 131 -9.82 -9.37 0.14
N THR A 132 -11.06 -9.76 -0.16
CA THR A 132 -11.62 -9.68 -1.53
C THR A 132 -11.60 -8.24 -2.06
N LYS A 133 -12.03 -7.27 -1.23
CA LYS A 133 -11.99 -5.84 -1.59
C LYS A 133 -10.57 -5.35 -1.86
N ILE A 134 -9.60 -5.75 -1.02
CA ILE A 134 -8.19 -5.37 -1.20
C ILE A 134 -7.63 -5.97 -2.49
N ALA A 135 -7.93 -7.23 -2.76
CA ALA A 135 -7.50 -7.92 -3.97
C ALA A 135 -8.04 -7.22 -5.23
N GLN A 136 -9.35 -6.98 -5.29
CA GLN A 136 -9.99 -6.26 -6.39
C GLN A 136 -9.39 -4.87 -6.59
N TYR A 137 -9.14 -4.13 -5.51
CA TYR A 137 -8.50 -2.81 -5.59
C TYR A 137 -7.10 -2.89 -6.20
N PHE A 138 -6.27 -3.86 -5.80
CA PHE A 138 -4.94 -4.01 -6.38
C PHE A 138 -5.00 -4.43 -7.85
N ASP A 139 -5.90 -5.35 -8.22
CA ASP A 139 -6.10 -5.77 -9.61
C ASP A 139 -6.51 -4.58 -10.49
N GLU A 140 -7.45 -3.75 -10.04
CA GLU A 140 -7.86 -2.51 -10.72
C GLU A 140 -6.68 -1.54 -10.91
N LYS A 141 -5.83 -1.38 -9.89
CA LYS A 141 -4.67 -0.49 -9.98
C LYS A 141 -3.59 -1.03 -10.91
N LEU A 142 -3.37 -2.33 -10.93
CA LEU A 142 -2.44 -2.95 -11.87
C LEU A 142 -2.94 -2.81 -13.32
N ALA A 143 -4.24 -3.02 -13.56
CA ALA A 143 -4.83 -2.79 -14.87
C ALA A 143 -4.63 -1.32 -15.33
N LEU A 144 -4.94 -0.35 -14.46
CA LEU A 144 -4.74 1.07 -14.75
C LEU A 144 -3.27 1.43 -15.05
N ILE A 145 -2.34 0.90 -14.25
CA ILE A 145 -0.91 1.14 -14.44
C ILE A 145 -0.45 0.59 -15.80
N ASN A 146 -0.89 -0.61 -16.15
CA ASN A 146 -0.57 -1.23 -17.45
C ASN A 146 -1.13 -0.43 -18.62
N GLU A 147 -2.39 -0.01 -18.56
CA GLU A 147 -3.01 0.83 -19.59
C GLU A 147 -2.27 2.16 -19.76
N THR A 148 -1.92 2.80 -18.64
CA THR A 148 -1.23 4.10 -18.64
C THR A 148 0.21 3.96 -19.17
N LYS A 149 0.89 2.87 -18.82
CA LYS A 149 2.24 2.57 -19.33
C LYS A 149 2.23 2.42 -20.85
N VAL A 150 1.31 1.61 -21.39
CA VAL A 150 1.19 1.39 -22.85
C VAL A 150 0.87 2.70 -23.57
N ALA A 151 -0.02 3.54 -23.01
CA ALA A 151 -0.32 4.84 -23.58
C ALA A 151 0.90 5.78 -23.61
N ALA A 152 1.67 5.82 -22.52
CA ALA A 152 2.89 6.63 -22.44
C ALA A 152 3.97 6.17 -23.43
N GLU A 153 4.12 4.86 -23.63
CA GLU A 153 5.05 4.30 -24.63
C GLU A 153 4.61 4.66 -26.06
N ALA A 154 3.31 4.58 -26.37
CA ALA A 154 2.78 4.95 -27.68
C ALA A 154 2.93 6.45 -28.00
N GLU A 155 2.82 7.33 -27.01
CA GLU A 155 3.09 8.77 -27.18
C GLU A 155 4.57 9.06 -27.43
N SER A 156 5.48 8.32 -26.77
CA SER A 156 6.92 8.50 -26.95
C SER A 156 7.44 8.04 -28.32
N ASP A 157 6.82 7.03 -28.93
CA ASP A 157 7.17 6.55 -30.27
C ASP A 157 6.69 7.52 -31.36
N ASN A 158 5.59 8.24 -31.14
CA ASN A 158 5.01 9.15 -32.11
C ASN A 158 5.79 10.48 -32.22
N ASP A 159 6.34 10.99 -31.10
CA ASP A 159 7.21 12.17 -31.09
C ASP A 159 8.59 11.88 -31.74
N ALA A 160 9.04 10.62 -31.76
CA ALA A 160 10.29 10.24 -32.40
C ALA A 160 10.20 10.23 -33.94
N GLU A 161 9.03 9.92 -34.51
CA GLU A 161 8.82 9.92 -35.96
C GLU A 161 8.61 11.33 -36.56
N GLU A 162 8.15 12.33 -35.79
CA GLU A 162 7.97 13.70 -36.30
C GLU A 162 9.26 14.53 -36.40
N THR A 163 10.38 14.09 -35.81
CA THR A 163 11.63 14.87 -35.77
C THR A 163 12.64 14.58 -36.88
N ASP A 164 12.42 13.54 -37.70
CA ASP A 164 13.31 13.17 -38.83
C ASP A 164 12.79 13.65 -40.21
N GLY A 165 11.76 14.49 -40.23
CA GLY A 165 11.04 14.91 -41.44
C GLY A 165 11.35 16.32 -41.99
N GLU A 166 12.40 17.01 -41.53
CA GLU A 166 12.76 18.34 -42.08
C GLU A 166 14.27 18.47 -42.33
N ALA A 167 14.71 18.07 -43.52
CA ALA A 167 16.01 18.40 -44.11
C ALA A 167 15.88 18.65 -45.62
#